data_AF-A0A7T0C1A8-F1
#
_entry.id   AF-A0A7T0C1A8-F1
#
_cell.length_a   1.000
_cell.length_b   1.000
_cell.length_c   1.000
_cell.angle_alpha   90.00
_cell.angle_beta   90.00
_cell.angle_gamma   90.00
#
_symmetry.space_group_name_H-M   'P 1'
#
loop_
_entity.id
_entity.type
_entity.pdbx_description
1 polymer ?
#
loop_
_entity_poly.entity_id
_entity_poly.type
_entity_poly.pdbx_seq_one_letter_code
_entity_poly.pdbx_strand_id
1 'polypeptide(L)' 'MSVRPENSAPCPICKKEYAAKDSAFFPFCSERCKLIDLGKWIDGDYRIAGGTATDWDVEAGEKDEL' A
#
# COMPACT_ATOMS: atom_id res chain seq x y z
N MET A 1 -6.08 30.62 7.92
CA MET A 1 -5.65 29.66 8.95
C MET A 1 -6.19 28.29 8.55
N SER A 2 -5.35 27.36 8.07
CA SER A 2 -5.81 26.00 7.76
C SER A 2 -5.98 25.23 9.06
N VAL A 3 -7.23 24.97 9.44
CA VAL A 3 -7.54 24.09 10.57
C VAL A 3 -7.15 22.67 10.16
N ARG A 4 -6.08 22.13 10.76
CA ARG A 4 -5.74 20.71 10.63
C ARG A 4 -6.55 19.94 11.69
N PRO A 5 -7.24 18.85 11.32
CA PRO A 5 -7.94 18.02 12.29
C PRO A 5 -6.95 17.50 13.34
N GLU A 6 -7.36 17.46 14.60
CA GLU A 6 -6.60 16.79 15.65
C GLU A 6 -6.47 15.30 15.29
N ASN A 7 -5.28 14.72 15.40
CA ASN A 7 -4.99 13.35 14.95
C ASN A 7 -5.25 13.12 13.44
N SER A 8 -4.88 14.10 12.61
CA SER A 8 -4.92 13.96 11.15
C SER A 8 -3.82 13.04 10.62
N ALA A 9 -4.16 12.24 9.62
CA ALA A 9 -3.19 11.49 8.82
C ALA A 9 -3.57 11.56 7.33
N PRO A 10 -2.58 11.47 6.42
CA PRO A 10 -2.86 11.47 4.99
C PRO A 10 -3.43 10.13 4.54
N CYS A 11 -4.51 10.15 3.75
CA CYS A 11 -5.02 8.94 3.11
C CYS A 11 -3.98 8.36 2.13
N PRO A 12 -3.60 7.07 2.20
CA PRO A 12 -2.60 6.48 1.30
C PRO A 12 -2.96 6.59 -0.18
N ILE A 13 -4.27 6.57 -0.51
CA ILE A 13 -4.81 6.57 -1.88
C ILE A 13 -4.92 7.96 -2.49
N CYS A 14 -5.54 8.92 -1.79
CA CYS A 14 -5.82 10.24 -2.36
C CYS A 14 -5.04 11.39 -1.70
N LYS A 15 -4.22 11.09 -0.69
CA LYS A 15 -3.38 12.04 0.07
C LYS A 15 -4.13 13.15 0.81
N LYS A 16 -5.46 13.07 0.90
CA LYS A 16 -6.27 13.99 1.70
C LYS A 16 -5.95 13.81 3.19
N GLU A 17 -5.71 14.92 3.89
CA GLU A 17 -5.65 14.97 5.36
C GLU A 17 -7.04 14.80 5.95
N TYR A 18 -7.22 13.85 6.88
CA TYR A 18 -8.50 13.57 7.54
C TYR A 18 -8.27 13.16 9.00
N ALA A 19 -9.27 13.35 9.87
CA ALA A 19 -9.24 12.88 11.25
C ALA A 19 -9.20 11.35 11.28
N ALA A 20 -8.01 10.78 11.45
CA ALA A 20 -7.77 9.37 11.22
C ALA A 20 -8.40 8.47 12.29
N LYS A 21 -8.39 8.95 13.54
CA LYS A 21 -8.97 8.25 14.70
C LYS A 21 -10.48 8.01 14.58
N ASP A 22 -11.20 8.90 13.90
CA ASP A 22 -12.67 8.86 13.84
C ASP A 22 -13.18 8.19 12.56
N SER A 23 -12.29 7.79 11.66
CA SER A 23 -12.67 7.13 10.41
C SER A 23 -12.98 5.66 10.64
N ALA A 24 -14.21 5.25 10.30
CA ALA A 24 -14.60 3.84 10.22
C ALA A 24 -13.82 3.05 9.14
N PHE A 25 -13.11 3.76 8.26
CA PHE A 25 -12.35 3.18 7.14
C PHE A 25 -10.85 3.36 7.29
N PHE A 26 -10.34 3.70 8.48
CA PHE A 26 -8.90 3.79 8.74
C PHE A 26 -8.16 2.56 8.17
N PRO A 27 -7.07 2.73 7.38
CA PRO A 27 -6.26 3.93 7.17
C PRO A 27 -6.71 4.86 6.03
N PHE A 28 -7.94 4.72 5.52
CA PHE A 28 -8.48 5.51 4.42
C PHE A 28 -9.48 6.58 4.87
N CYS A 29 -9.62 7.64 4.06
CA CYS A 29 -10.55 8.73 4.36
C CYS A 29 -12.02 8.41 3.99
N SER A 30 -12.28 7.30 3.29
CA SER A 30 -13.63 6.90 2.84
C SER A 30 -13.65 5.46 2.34
N GLU A 31 -14.84 4.86 2.26
CA GLU A 31 -15.07 3.56 1.64
C GLU A 31 -14.56 3.48 0.20
N ARG A 32 -14.75 4.54 -0.59
CA ARG A 32 -14.24 4.62 -1.97
C ARG A 32 -12.74 4.38 -2.03
N CYS A 33 -11.96 5.00 -1.13
CA CYS A 33 -10.51 4.83 -1.12
C CYS A 33 -10.12 3.41 -0.68
N LYS A 34 -10.84 2.80 0.26
CA LYS A 34 -10.66 1.39 0.63
C LYS A 34 -10.87 0.46 -0.56
N LEU A 35 -11.93 0.66 -1.35
CA LEU A 35 -12.22 -0.16 -2.53
C LEU A 35 -11.20 0.03 -3.65
N ILE A 36 -10.70 1.25 -3.85
CA ILE A 36 -9.62 1.51 -4.82
C ILE A 36 -8.34 0.78 -4.41
N ASP A 37 -7.97 0.83 -3.13
CA ASP A 37 -6.81 0.09 -2.62
C ASP A 37 -6.94 -1.40 -2.90
N LEU A 38 -8.12 -1.98 -2.60
CA LEU A 38 -8.42 -3.38 -2.88
C LEU A 38 -8.30 -3.70 -4.39
N GLY A 39 -8.78 -2.81 -5.27
CA GLY A 39 -8.61 -2.96 -6.71
C GLY A 39 -7.14 -3.08 -7.12
N LYS A 40 -6.27 -2.19 -6.61
CA LYS A 40 -4.82 -2.25 -6.86
C LYS A 40 -4.17 -3.55 -6.39
N TRP A 41 -4.64 -4.12 -5.28
CA TRP A 41 -4.19 -5.43 -4.83
C TRP A 41 -4.57 -6.53 -5.82
N ILE A 42 -5.83 -6.55 -6.27
CA ILE A 42 -6.34 -7.53 -7.22
C ILE A 42 -5.61 -7.43 -8.56
N ASP A 43 -5.36 -6.20 -9.02
CA ASP A 43 -4.69 -5.92 -10.29
C ASP A 43 -3.17 -6.19 -10.25
N GLY A 44 -2.60 -6.44 -9.05
CA GLY A 44 -1.17 -6.71 -8.90
C GLY A 44 -0.30 -5.47 -9.10
N ASP A 45 -0.85 -4.28 -8.82
CA ASP A 45 -0.15 -2.99 -8.94
C ASP A 45 0.89 -2.80 -7.83
N TYR A 46 0.69 -3.45 -6.67
CA TYR A 46 1.66 -3.42 -5.58
C TYR A 46 2.80 -4.39 -5.84
N ARG A 47 3.99 -3.83 -6.09
CA ARG A 47 5.22 -4.60 -6.36
C ARG A 47 6.38 -4.03 -5.56
N ILE A 48 7.20 -4.92 -5.02
CA ILE A 48 8.48 -4.59 -4.42
C ILE A 48 9.53 -4.82 -5.51
N ALA A 49 10.37 -3.82 -5.78
CA ALA A 49 11.47 -4.00 -6.72
C ALA A 49 12.38 -5.13 -6.21
N GLY A 50 12.70 -6.09 -7.07
CA GLY A 50 13.68 -7.12 -6.76
C GLY A 50 15.04 -6.47 -6.50
N GLY A 51 15.69 -6.86 -5.40
CA GLY A 51 17.10 -6.53 -5.18
C GLY A 51 17.98 -7.25 -6.20
N THR A 52 19.22 -6.79 -6.35
CA THR A 52 20.26 -7.63 -6.96
C THR A 52 20.40 -8.86 -6.09
N ALA A 53 20.25 -10.07 -6.67
CA ALA A 53 20.46 -11.32 -5.97
C ALA A 53 21.79 -11.23 -5.20
N THR A 54 21.71 -11.32 -3.89
CA THR A 54 22.90 -11.51 -3.06
C THR A 54 23.22 -12.99 -3.06
N ASP A 55 24.44 -13.38 -2.70
CA ASP A 55 24.86 -14.80 -2.68
C ASP A 55 23.99 -15.71 -1.77
N TRP A 56 23.04 -15.13 -1.03
CA TRP A 56 22.02 -15.82 -0.24
C TRP A 56 20.79 -16.27 -1.04
N ASP A 57 20.59 -15.78 -2.26
CA ASP A 57 19.39 -15.97 -3.08
C ASP A 57 19.54 -17.07 -4.17
N VAL A 58 20.71 -17.73 -4.27
CA VAL A 58 21.11 -18.53 -5.46
C VAL A 58 20.67 -20.02 -5.43
N GLU A 59 20.15 -20.54 -4.33
CA GLU A 59 19.88 -21.99 -4.18
C GLU A 59 18.45 -22.44 -4.57
N ALA A 60 17.66 -21.61 -5.27
CA ALA A 60 16.23 -21.88 -5.51
C ALA A 60 15.80 -21.99 -6.98
N GLY A 61 16.71 -22.15 -7.95
CA GLY A 61 16.29 -22.21 -9.35
C GLY A 61 17.31 -22.69 -10.35
N GLU A 62 17.70 -23.96 -10.29
CA GLU A 62 18.24 -24.68 -11.46
C GLU A 62 17.74 -26.13 -11.42
N LYS A 63 16.50 -26.34 -11.90
CA LYS A 63 16.01 -27.65 -12.36
C LYS A 63 14.98 -27.43 -13.47
N ASP A 64 15.45 -27.05 -14.65
CA ASP A 64 14.76 -27.37 -15.89
C ASP A 64 15.65 -28.35 -16.67
N GLU A 65 15.42 -29.65 -16.43
CA GLU A 65 15.79 -30.73 -17.35
C GLU A 65 14.78 -30.76 -18.50
N LEU A 66 15.17 -30.28 -19.69
CA LEU A 66 15.07 -31.02 -20.96
C LEU A 66 15.87 -30.35 -22.09
#